data_AF-A0AAD5PBY7-F1
#
_entry.id   AF-A0AAD5PBY7-F1
#
_cell.length_a   1.000
_cell.length_b   1.000
_cell.length_c   1.000
_cell.angle_alpha   90.00
_cell.angle_beta   90.00
_cell.angle_gamma   90.00
#
_symmetry.space_group_name_H-M   'P 1'
#
loop_
_entity.id
_entity.type
_entity.pdbx_description
1 polymer ?
#
loop_
_entity_poly.entity_id
_entity_poly.type
_entity_poly.pdbx_seq_one_letter_code
_entity_poly.pdbx_strand_id
1 'polypeptide(L)'
;MAVFTSKYPDIPEPQTGLAQTLFETEVQNKNVDRVCYVDALTGEQLTFRQPKVISYRFAAGLQDVCGFQRGDVLAMCAPNRKTPLIYV
;
A
#
# COMPACT_ATOMS: atom_id res chain seq x y z
N MET A 1 -35.65 17.50 6.37
CA MET A 1 -34.71 16.36 6.29
C MET A 1 -33.54 16.68 7.19
N ALA A 2 -33.24 15.86 8.20
CA ALA A 2 -32.09 16.11 9.07
C ALA A 2 -30.82 15.53 8.43
N VAL A 3 -29.76 16.32 8.41
CA VAL A 3 -28.41 15.88 8.00
C VAL A 3 -27.56 15.82 9.27
N PHE A 4 -26.94 14.67 9.51
CA PHE A 4 -26.03 14.47 10.63
C PHE A 4 -24.59 14.47 10.13
N THR A 5 -23.72 15.19 10.82
CA THR A 5 -22.30 15.31 10.48
C THR A 5 -21.43 14.81 11.63
N SER A 6 -20.14 14.59 11.33
CA SER A 6 -19.14 14.26 12.35
C SER A 6 -19.09 15.35 13.42
N LYS A 7 -18.76 14.94 14.65
CA LYS A 7 -18.41 15.87 15.74
C LYS A 7 -16.97 16.38 15.65
N TYR A 8 -16.14 15.71 14.84
CA TYR A 8 -14.76 16.13 14.58
C TYR A 8 -14.73 17.12 13.42
N PRO A 9 -13.76 18.05 13.41
CA PRO A 9 -13.60 19.00 12.31
C PRO A 9 -13.27 18.27 11.01
N ASP A 10 -13.66 18.88 9.90
CA ASP A 10 -13.27 18.42 8.58
C ASP A 10 -11.74 18.46 8.45
N ILE A 11 -11.19 17.42 7.81
CA ILE A 11 -9.78 17.35 7.47
C ILE A 11 -9.63 17.45 5.95
N PRO A 12 -8.56 18.06 5.44
CA PRO A 12 -8.32 18.11 4.02
C PRO A 12 -8.09 16.71 3.47
N GLU A 13 -8.86 16.34 2.45
CA GLU A 13 -8.67 15.07 1.76
C GLU A 13 -7.42 15.13 0.88
N PRO A 14 -6.57 14.08 0.90
CA PRO A 14 -5.43 13.99 0.01
C PRO A 14 -5.88 14.06 -1.45
N GLN A 15 -5.27 14.96 -2.22
CA GLN A 15 -5.49 15.09 -3.66
C GLN A 15 -4.49 14.25 -4.50
N THR A 16 -3.76 13.36 -3.84
CA THR A 16 -2.77 12.46 -4.48
C THR A 16 -3.32 11.05 -4.60
N GLY A 17 -2.67 10.21 -5.41
CA GLY A 17 -3.04 8.80 -5.46
C GLY A 17 -2.73 8.08 -4.15
N LEU A 18 -3.42 6.95 -3.94
CA LEU A 18 -3.33 6.17 -2.70
C LEU A 18 -1.88 5.79 -2.35
N ALA A 19 -1.09 5.34 -3.33
CA ALA A 19 0.31 4.98 -3.11
C ALA A 19 1.16 6.18 -2.65
N GLN A 20 0.96 7.37 -3.24
CA GLN A 20 1.67 8.58 -2.79
C GLN A 20 1.22 8.99 -1.39
N THR A 21 -0.09 8.98 -1.12
CA THR A 21 -0.62 9.29 0.22
C THR A 21 -0.05 8.35 1.29
N LEU A 22 0.08 7.06 0.99
CA LEU A 22 0.59 6.07 1.93
C LEU A 22 2.12 6.11 2.10
N PHE A 23 2.88 6.34 1.02
CA PHE A 23 4.34 6.14 1.03
C PHE A 23 5.18 7.41 0.93
N GLU A 24 4.58 8.57 0.67
CA GLU A 24 5.31 9.83 0.42
C GLU A 24 5.00 10.92 1.45
N THR A 25 4.21 10.62 2.48
CA THR A 25 4.00 11.53 3.61
C THR A 25 5.28 11.70 4.43
N GLU A 26 5.53 12.92 4.91
CA GLU A 26 6.71 13.21 5.75
C GLU A 26 6.82 12.32 6.98
N VAL A 27 5.67 11.96 7.57
CA VAL A 27 5.59 11.08 8.75
C VAL A 27 6.14 9.69 8.43
N GLN A 28 5.87 9.18 7.24
CA GLN A 28 6.35 7.87 6.78
C GLN A 28 7.83 7.91 6.40
N ASN A 29 8.26 8.98 5.74
CA ASN A 29 9.67 9.19 5.41
C ASN A 29 10.59 9.26 6.65
N LYS A 30 10.06 9.70 7.81
CA LYS A 30 10.79 9.74 9.09
C LYS A 30 10.83 8.39 9.83
N ASN A 31 9.97 7.43 9.48
CA ASN A 31 9.80 6.16 10.20
C ASN A 31 10.00 4.93 9.31
N VAL A 32 10.76 5.07 8.23
CA VAL A 32 10.94 4.02 7.20
C VAL A 32 11.47 2.69 7.76
N ASP A 33 12.26 2.72 8.83
CA ASP A 33 12.83 1.52 9.44
C ASP A 33 11.98 0.96 10.60
N ARG A 34 10.84 1.59 10.92
CA ARG A 34 9.86 1.05 11.87
C ARG A 34 9.12 -0.13 11.26
N VAL A 35 8.94 -1.18 12.06
CA VAL A 35 8.16 -2.37 11.70
C VAL A 35 6.69 -2.01 11.47
N CYS A 36 6.12 -2.52 10.38
CA CYS A 36 4.73 -2.26 9.96
C CYS A 36 3.94 -3.55 9.64
N TYR A 37 4.62 -4.61 9.22
CA TYR A 37 4.03 -5.94 9.07
C TYR A 37 4.77 -6.94 9.95
N VAL A 38 4.00 -7.78 10.63
CA VAL A 38 4.51 -8.89 11.45
C VAL A 38 3.71 -10.13 11.07
N ASP A 39 4.39 -11.17 10.62
CA ASP A 39 3.81 -12.50 10.51
C ASP A 39 3.88 -13.17 11.88
N ALA A 40 2.72 -13.38 12.50
CA ALA A 40 2.65 -13.94 13.84
C ALA A 40 3.08 -15.41 13.92
N LEU A 41 3.01 -16.15 12.80
CA LEU A 41 3.36 -17.58 12.76
C LEU A 41 4.86 -17.79 12.60
N THR A 42 5.52 -16.98 11.77
CA THR A 42 6.94 -17.12 11.48
C THR A 42 7.82 -16.15 12.27
N GLY A 43 7.22 -15.10 12.86
CA GLY A 43 7.94 -14.01 13.51
C GLY A 43 8.65 -13.07 12.54
N GLU A 44 8.49 -13.27 11.23
CA GLU A 44 9.11 -12.41 10.24
C GLU A 44 8.44 -11.04 10.18
N GLN A 45 9.23 -10.01 9.86
CA GLN A 45 8.80 -8.63 9.95
C GLN A 45 9.16 -7.85 8.68
N LEU A 46 8.34 -6.85 8.34
CA LEU A 46 8.68 -5.85 7.35
C LEU A 46 8.63 -4.44 7.95
N THR A 47 9.63 -3.62 7.64
CA THR A 47 9.64 -2.18 7.94
C THR A 47 8.86 -1.39 6.90
N PHE A 48 8.43 -0.16 7.19
CA PHE A 48 7.69 0.68 6.24
C PHE A 48 8.41 0.87 4.89
N ARG A 49 9.74 0.81 4.87
CA ARG A 49 10.57 0.85 3.65
C ARG A 49 10.26 -0.32 2.70
N GLN A 50 10.07 -1.52 3.24
CA GLN A 50 10.03 -2.73 2.42
C GLN A 50 8.76 -2.86 1.56
N PRO A 51 7.53 -2.67 2.08
CA PRO A 51 6.31 -2.66 1.28
C PRO A 51 6.33 -1.62 0.17
N LYS A 52 6.90 -0.42 0.42
CA LYS A 52 7.06 0.62 -0.62
C LYS A 52 7.91 0.09 -1.78
N VAL A 53 9.09 -0.44 -1.47
CA VAL A 53 10.01 -1.00 -2.48
C VAL A 53 9.38 -2.19 -3.21
N ILE A 54 8.75 -3.11 -2.48
CA ILE A 54 8.11 -4.30 -3.06
C ILE A 54 6.96 -3.89 -4.00
N SER A 55 6.12 -2.93 -3.58
CA SER A 55 4.99 -2.45 -4.39
C SER A 55 5.45 -1.78 -5.68
N TYR A 56 6.50 -0.95 -5.63
CA TYR A 56 7.05 -0.32 -6.83
C TYR A 56 7.72 -1.32 -7.78
N ARG A 57 8.43 -2.33 -7.24
CA ARG A 57 8.98 -3.40 -8.08
C ARG A 57 7.90 -4.27 -8.70
N PHE A 58 6.84 -4.55 -7.96
CA PHE A 58 5.70 -5.29 -8.46
C PHE A 58 4.98 -4.52 -9.58
N ALA A 59 4.73 -3.22 -9.39
CA ALA A 59 4.14 -2.36 -10.42
C ALA A 59 5.00 -2.27 -11.69
N ALA A 60 6.33 -2.13 -11.54
CA ALA A 60 7.25 -2.18 -12.68
C ALA A 60 7.18 -3.53 -13.41
N GLY A 61 7.13 -4.66 -12.68
CA GLY A 61 6.96 -5.98 -13.28
C GLY A 61 5.64 -6.13 -14.06
N LEU A 62 4.53 -5.63 -13.50
CA LEU A 62 3.24 -5.62 -14.20
C LEU A 62 3.33 -4.85 -15.53
N GLN A 63 3.97 -3.66 -15.51
CA GLN A 63 4.10 -2.83 -16.70
C GLN A 63 5.08 -3.43 -17.72
N ASP A 64 6.31 -3.71 -17.30
CA ASP A 64 7.43 -4.02 -18.19
C ASP A 64 7.40 -5.47 -18.70
N VAL A 65 6.93 -6.40 -17.87
CA VAL A 65 6.93 -7.84 -18.18
C VAL A 65 5.56 -8.32 -18.64
N CYS A 66 4.50 -7.81 -18.02
CA CYS A 66 3.15 -8.33 -18.21
C CYS A 66 2.29 -7.42 -19.12
N GLY A 67 2.82 -6.26 -19.51
CA GLY A 67 2.17 -5.33 -20.42
C GLY A 67 0.98 -4.57 -19.84
N PHE A 68 0.80 -4.57 -18.51
CA PHE A 68 -0.33 -3.90 -17.85
C PHE A 68 -0.34 -2.40 -18.18
N GLN A 69 -1.53 -1.89 -18.43
CA GLN A 69 -1.84 -0.50 -18.66
C GLN A 69 -2.70 0.07 -17.53
N ARG A 70 -2.77 1.41 -17.47
CA ARG A 70 -3.68 2.09 -16.55
C ARG A 70 -5.13 1.72 -16.88
N GLY A 71 -5.85 1.20 -15.90
CA GLY A 71 -7.24 0.78 -16.05
C GLY A 71 -7.42 -0.73 -16.14
N ASP A 72 -6.33 -1.49 -16.34
CA ASP A 72 -6.37 -2.94 -16.30
C ASP A 72 -6.68 -3.45 -14.89
N VAL A 73 -7.32 -4.63 -14.83
CA VAL A 73 -7.79 -5.22 -13.58
C VAL A 73 -6.90 -6.43 -13.23
N LEU A 74 -6.29 -6.37 -12.06
CA LEU A 74 -5.57 -7.50 -11.46
C LEU A 74 -6.43 -8.16 -10.38
N ALA A 75 -6.65 -9.46 -10.51
CA ALA A 75 -7.25 -10.27 -9.44
C ALA A 75 -6.14 -10.95 -8.61
N MET A 76 -6.28 -10.92 -7.28
CA MET A 76 -5.37 -11.61 -6.35
C MET A 76 -6.11 -12.71 -5.61
N CYS A 77 -5.70 -13.96 -5.81
CA CYS A 77 -6.19 -15.12 -5.07
C CYS A 77 -5.09 -15.67 -4.18
N ALA A 78 -4.93 -15.10 -2.99
CA ALA A 78 -3.91 -15.48 -2.03
C ALA A 78 -4.45 -15.41 -0.59
N PRO A 79 -3.95 -16.24 0.34
CA PRO A 79 -4.23 -16.04 1.77
C PRO A 79 -3.54 -14.76 2.27
N ASN A 80 -3.92 -14.30 3.46
CA ASN A 80 -3.27 -13.16 4.10
C ASN A 80 -1.78 -13.43 4.27
N ARG A 81 -0.94 -12.67 3.56
CA ARG A 81 0.52 -12.82 3.53
C ARG A 81 1.16 -11.44 3.42
N LYS A 82 2.33 -11.28 4.06
CA LYS A 82 3.12 -10.04 4.02
C LYS A 82 3.69 -9.73 2.63
N THR A 83 3.88 -10.74 1.79
CA THR A 83 4.43 -10.62 0.43
C THR A 83 3.47 -11.24 -0.58
N PRO A 84 3.14 -10.51 -1.66
CA PRO A 84 2.40 -11.10 -2.76
C PRO A 84 3.30 -12.09 -3.51
N LEU A 85 3.06 -13.39 -3.35
CA LEU A 85 3.47 -14.37 -4.35
C LEU A 85 2.41 -14.30 -5.46
N ILE A 86 2.62 -13.40 -6.40
CA ILE A 86 1.79 -13.32 -7.60
C ILE A 86 2.56 -14.06 -8.69
N TYR A 87 2.05 -15.24 -9.05
CA TYR A 87 2.44 -15.91 -10.27
C TYR A 87 1.76 -15.14 -11.39
N VAL A 88 2.53 -14.41 -12.19
CA VAL A 88 2.06 -13.82 -13.45
C VAL A 88 2.40 -14.76 -14.59
#